data_AF-A0A4U5JVB3-F1
#
_entry.id   AF-A0A4U5JVB3-F1
#
_cell.length_a   1.000
_cell.length_b   1.000
_cell.length_c   1.000
_cell.angle_alpha   90.00
_cell.angle_beta   90.00
_cell.angle_gamma   90.00
#
_symmetry.space_group_name_H-M   'P 1'
#
loop_
_entity.id
_entity.type
_entity.pdbx_description
1 polymer ?
#
loop_
_entity_poly.entity_id
_entity_poly.type
_entity_poly.pdbx_seq_one_letter_code
_entity_poly.pdbx_strand_id
1 'polypeptide(L)'
;MDIEAFKKKYASTEVEKIEDVDYVEDEDGNEFQVEVTSYILKNVHNLDKLVLKVDQSDFDRLDAIISSKPELFKEILGARVGKNAEIVLARIQSPSFGIGLYRPDNEPIKISTQHRGKAISVHIYIGGPITTDMGFLASRMIGIPNISRHVLAMVSGLPEHGKFESDARHVLRSVLFDIELTYGIALESANIETLRRRSTAPRRPRRPIPKDELQLIVKPYIPELIEYYHTATRVDYAPFKFICYFHILEYFMDKSAHRLISKRIKQIMMRPDFHVNHSEHMAEAIKIFRAETEKNMTDRIKINRVISEYAHREEIKAFLERENLLDHFSKEQTLSGPKELKLQAVNLDSETPFFESLTKRIYALRCSIVHSNPDFDESKAVPFHPSAANMDLLRTEIELMKELAHKVIVNSVE
;
A
#
# COMPACT_ATOMS: atom_id res chain seq x y z
N MET A 1 -33.87 -20.88 11.08
CA MET A 1 -33.68 -22.29 10.67
C MET A 1 -32.92 -22.98 11.79
N ASP A 2 -33.33 -24.19 12.17
CA ASP A 2 -32.64 -24.94 13.22
C ASP A 2 -31.41 -25.68 12.69
N ILE A 3 -30.44 -25.97 13.57
CA ILE A 3 -29.18 -26.64 13.25
C ILE A 3 -29.38 -28.01 12.61
N GLU A 4 -30.35 -28.79 13.08
CA GLU A 4 -30.65 -30.11 12.52
C GLU A 4 -31.21 -30.01 11.10
N ALA A 5 -32.02 -28.98 10.82
CA ALA A 5 -32.49 -28.68 9.48
C ALA A 5 -31.33 -28.21 8.57
N PHE A 6 -30.41 -27.41 9.09
CA PHE A 6 -29.22 -26.96 8.37
C PHE A 6 -28.30 -28.12 7.99
N LYS A 7 -27.96 -28.99 8.94
CA LYS A 7 -27.16 -30.20 8.71
C LYS A 7 -27.79 -31.11 7.65
N LYS A 8 -29.11 -31.28 7.70
CA LYS A 8 -29.84 -32.08 6.72
C LYS A 8 -29.76 -31.46 5.32
N LYS A 9 -29.85 -30.13 5.21
CA LYS A 9 -29.78 -29.41 3.93
C LYS A 9 -28.36 -29.40 3.36
N TYR A 10 -27.34 -29.26 4.20
CA TYR A 10 -25.93 -29.17 3.80
C TYR A 10 -25.09 -30.27 4.45
N ALA A 11 -25.38 -31.52 4.08
CA ALA A 11 -24.78 -32.71 4.69
C ALA A 11 -23.24 -32.81 4.61
N SER A 12 -22.61 -32.03 3.72
CA SER A 12 -21.15 -31.94 3.63
C SER A 12 -20.51 -31.07 4.71
N THR A 13 -21.30 -30.29 5.46
CA THR A 13 -20.82 -29.33 6.46
C THR A 13 -20.54 -30.04 7.77
N GLU A 14 -19.31 -29.91 8.27
CA GLU A 14 -18.91 -30.38 9.59
C GLU A 14 -19.32 -29.35 10.63
N VAL A 15 -19.98 -29.80 11.70
CA VAL A 15 -20.49 -28.93 12.77
C VAL A 15 -20.00 -29.41 14.12
N GLU A 16 -19.31 -28.54 14.84
CA GLU A 16 -18.79 -28.77 16.19
C GLU A 16 -19.47 -27.79 17.14
N LYS A 17 -20.21 -28.31 18.14
CA LYS A 17 -20.90 -27.50 19.14
C LYS A 17 -19.92 -27.07 20.22
N ILE A 18 -19.92 -25.78 20.56
CA ILE A 18 -19.17 -25.22 21.67
C ILE A 18 -20.13 -24.54 22.63
N GLU A 19 -20.08 -24.94 23.88
CA GLU A 19 -20.75 -24.28 24.99
C GLU A 19 -19.70 -23.41 25.68
N ASP A 20 -19.99 -22.11 25.75
CA ASP A 20 -19.13 -21.11 26.37
C ASP A 20 -19.96 -20.33 27.41
N VAL A 21 -19.30 -19.65 28.33
CA VAL A 21 -19.96 -18.81 29.33
C VAL A 21 -19.56 -17.37 29.08
N ASP A 22 -20.53 -16.54 28.72
CA ASP A 22 -20.33 -15.11 28.55
C ASP A 22 -20.82 -14.37 29.81
N TYR A 23 -20.27 -13.18 30.05
CA TYR A 23 -20.63 -12.34 31.19
C TYR A 23 -21.37 -11.13 30.66
N VAL A 24 -22.63 -10.99 31.04
CA VAL A 24 -23.47 -9.85 30.66
C VAL A 24 -23.68 -8.99 31.89
N GLU A 25 -23.48 -7.69 31.72
CA GLU A 25 -23.72 -6.68 32.75
C GLU A 25 -25.15 -6.13 32.58
N ASP A 26 -25.95 -6.11 33.65
CA ASP A 26 -27.27 -5.44 33.62
C ASP A 26 -27.13 -3.91 33.67
N GLU A 27 -28.28 -3.22 33.56
CA GLU A 27 -28.36 -1.75 33.69
C GLU A 27 -27.88 -1.24 35.06
N ASP A 28 -27.81 -2.11 36.08
CA ASP A 28 -27.36 -1.80 37.44
C ASP A 28 -25.86 -2.12 37.68
N GLY A 29 -25.15 -2.65 36.66
CA GLY A 29 -23.73 -2.97 36.74
C GLY A 29 -23.40 -4.35 37.33
N ASN A 30 -24.40 -5.24 37.49
CA ASN A 30 -24.18 -6.60 37.96
C ASN A 30 -23.87 -7.53 36.79
N GLU A 31 -22.74 -8.24 36.88
CA GLU A 31 -22.39 -9.29 35.92
C GLU A 31 -23.10 -10.61 36.26
N PHE A 32 -23.79 -11.20 35.28
CA PHE A 32 -24.33 -12.55 35.37
C PHE A 32 -23.83 -13.40 34.20
N GLN A 33 -23.63 -14.68 34.52
CA GLN A 33 -23.21 -15.68 33.56
C GLN A 33 -24.36 -16.08 32.66
N VAL A 34 -24.14 -15.99 31.35
CA VAL A 34 -25.07 -16.48 30.33
C VAL A 34 -24.36 -17.59 29.56
N GLU A 35 -24.97 -18.78 29.55
CA GLU A 35 -24.49 -19.87 28.71
C GLU A 35 -24.75 -19.53 27.23
N VAL A 36 -23.67 -19.36 26.47
CA VAL A 36 -23.73 -19.08 25.04
C VAL A 36 -23.34 -20.35 24.28
N THR A 37 -24.31 -20.89 23.53
CA THR A 37 -24.04 -21.97 22.58
C THR A 37 -23.63 -21.39 21.24
N SER A 38 -22.43 -21.74 20.78
CA SER A 38 -21.92 -21.40 19.46
C SER A 38 -21.53 -22.66 18.68
N TYR A 39 -21.43 -22.54 17.36
CA TYR A 39 -21.14 -23.65 16.47
C TYR A 39 -19.96 -23.31 15.57
N ILE A 40 -18.95 -24.19 15.54
CA ILE A 40 -17.88 -24.13 14.55
C ILE A 40 -18.31 -24.92 13.33
N LEU A 41 -18.34 -24.24 12.19
CA LEU A 41 -18.64 -24.82 10.88
C LEU A 41 -17.35 -24.94 10.07
N LYS A 42 -17.11 -26.14 9.54
CA LYS A 42 -16.01 -26.47 8.61
C LYS A 42 -16.59 -27.12 7.36
N ASN A 43 -15.89 -27.04 6.23
CA ASN A 43 -16.33 -27.65 4.95
C ASN A 43 -17.75 -27.23 4.52
N VAL A 44 -18.10 -25.96 4.76
CA VAL A 44 -19.41 -25.40 4.41
C VAL A 44 -19.59 -25.41 2.89
N HIS A 45 -20.76 -25.83 2.40
CA HIS A 45 -21.05 -25.90 0.97
C HIS A 45 -20.83 -24.55 0.26
N ASN A 46 -20.03 -24.53 -0.83
CA ASN A 46 -19.55 -23.34 -1.57
C ASN A 46 -18.68 -22.35 -0.75
N LEU A 47 -18.36 -22.68 0.50
CA LEU A 47 -17.55 -21.87 1.42
C LEU A 47 -16.49 -22.75 2.11
N ASP A 48 -16.03 -23.78 1.42
CA ASP A 48 -15.16 -24.87 1.91
C ASP A 48 -13.82 -24.38 2.48
N LYS A 49 -13.37 -23.20 2.05
CA LYS A 49 -12.13 -22.57 2.53
C LYS A 49 -12.28 -21.80 3.84
N LEU A 50 -13.50 -21.63 4.35
CA LEU A 50 -13.78 -20.82 5.52
C LEU A 50 -14.09 -21.70 6.74
N VAL A 51 -13.60 -21.26 7.90
CA VAL A 51 -14.00 -21.82 9.19
C VAL A 51 -14.75 -20.72 9.95
N LEU A 52 -16.01 -20.99 10.29
CA LEU A 52 -16.92 -19.99 10.85
C LEU A 52 -17.32 -20.38 12.28
N LYS A 53 -17.34 -19.43 13.21
CA LYS A 53 -18.01 -19.53 14.52
C LYS A 53 -19.33 -18.76 14.43
N VAL A 54 -20.44 -19.46 14.51
CA VAL A 54 -21.80 -18.90 14.34
C VAL A 54 -22.69 -19.24 15.52
N ASP A 55 -23.71 -18.42 15.73
CA ASP A 55 -24.73 -18.62 16.76
C ASP A 55 -26.05 -19.12 16.12
N GLN A 56 -27.03 -19.56 16.91
CA GLN A 56 -28.29 -20.08 16.38
C GLN A 56 -29.03 -19.08 15.47
N SER A 57 -28.95 -17.78 15.77
CA SER A 57 -29.57 -16.71 14.98
C SER A 57 -28.93 -16.51 13.60
N ASP A 58 -27.72 -17.01 13.39
CA ASP A 58 -26.95 -16.79 12.16
C ASP A 58 -27.35 -17.77 11.03
N PHE A 59 -27.97 -18.90 11.35
CA PHE A 59 -28.24 -19.97 10.38
C PHE A 59 -29.15 -19.53 9.22
N ASP A 60 -30.16 -18.69 9.46
CA ASP A 60 -31.02 -18.17 8.39
C ASP A 60 -30.25 -17.28 7.41
N ARG A 61 -29.36 -16.43 7.95
CA ARG A 61 -28.51 -15.56 7.13
C ARG A 61 -27.51 -16.39 6.34
N LEU A 62 -26.90 -17.39 6.97
CA LEU A 62 -25.96 -18.29 6.33
C LEU A 62 -26.62 -19.12 5.22
N ASP A 63 -27.85 -19.59 5.42
CA ASP A 63 -28.65 -20.27 4.40
C ASP A 63 -28.81 -19.42 3.15
N ALA A 64 -29.24 -18.17 3.34
CA ALA A 64 -29.44 -17.22 2.26
C ALA A 64 -28.16 -16.97 1.46
N ILE A 65 -27.02 -16.87 2.15
CA ILE A 65 -25.70 -16.71 1.53
C ILE A 65 -25.30 -17.96 0.76
N ILE A 66 -25.40 -19.16 1.35
CA ILE A 66 -25.04 -20.40 0.64
C ILE A 66 -25.94 -20.60 -0.59
N SER A 67 -27.22 -20.27 -0.47
CA SER A 67 -28.20 -20.32 -1.56
C SER A 67 -27.92 -19.30 -2.67
N SER A 68 -27.27 -18.17 -2.38
CA SER A 68 -26.85 -17.19 -3.40
C SER A 68 -25.66 -17.67 -4.24
N LYS A 69 -25.00 -18.77 -3.83
CA LYS A 69 -23.85 -19.40 -4.48
C LYS A 69 -22.70 -18.41 -4.73
N PRO A 70 -22.14 -17.79 -3.66
CA PRO A 70 -21.01 -16.88 -3.79
C PRO A 70 -19.80 -17.62 -4.37
N GLU A 71 -19.05 -16.95 -5.22
CA GLU A 71 -17.79 -17.46 -5.76
C GLU A 71 -16.62 -16.84 -4.98
N LEU A 72 -16.00 -17.60 -4.09
CA LEU A 72 -14.88 -17.13 -3.28
C LEU A 72 -13.63 -16.87 -4.12
N PHE A 73 -12.96 -15.76 -3.82
CA PHE A 73 -11.70 -15.39 -4.42
C PHE A 73 -10.54 -16.28 -3.93
N LYS A 74 -9.50 -16.40 -4.77
CA LYS A 74 -8.37 -17.29 -4.52
C LYS A 74 -7.25 -16.62 -3.76
N GLU A 75 -6.94 -15.36 -4.09
CA GLU A 75 -5.78 -14.64 -3.56
C GLU A 75 -6.13 -13.71 -2.40
N ILE A 76 -7.35 -13.19 -2.39
CA ILE A 76 -7.82 -12.19 -1.42
C ILE A 76 -9.07 -12.69 -0.70
N LEU A 77 -9.29 -12.17 0.50
CA LEU A 77 -10.50 -12.44 1.27
C LEU A 77 -11.67 -11.64 0.70
N GLY A 78 -12.40 -12.27 -0.22
CA GLY A 78 -13.56 -11.70 -0.86
C GLY A 78 -14.34 -12.75 -1.63
N ALA A 79 -15.50 -12.35 -2.16
CA ALA A 79 -16.29 -13.18 -3.04
C ALA A 79 -17.00 -12.34 -4.10
N ARG A 80 -17.37 -13.00 -5.19
CA ARG A 80 -18.39 -12.51 -6.10
C ARG A 80 -19.76 -12.89 -5.54
N VAL A 81 -20.59 -11.88 -5.29
CA VAL A 81 -21.98 -12.01 -4.85
C VAL A 81 -22.85 -11.37 -5.93
N GLY A 82 -23.49 -12.21 -6.75
CA GLY A 82 -24.20 -11.77 -7.95
C GLY A 82 -23.28 -11.05 -8.95
N LYS A 83 -23.50 -9.75 -9.13
CA LYS A 83 -22.71 -8.87 -10.04
C LYS A 83 -21.64 -8.04 -9.32
N ASN A 84 -21.55 -8.16 -8.00
CA ASN A 84 -20.66 -7.36 -7.18
C ASN A 84 -19.48 -8.21 -6.71
N ALA A 85 -18.31 -7.59 -6.58
CA ALA A 85 -17.21 -8.12 -5.79
C ALA A 85 -17.29 -7.50 -4.39
N GLU A 86 -17.41 -8.33 -3.37
CA GLU A 86 -17.35 -7.90 -1.97
C GLU A 86 -16.02 -8.38 -1.38
N ILE A 87 -15.20 -7.43 -0.91
CA ILE A 87 -13.81 -7.68 -0.54
C ILE A 87 -13.56 -7.10 0.85
N VAL A 88 -13.05 -7.92 1.75
CA VAL A 88 -12.62 -7.49 3.08
C VAL A 88 -11.33 -6.70 2.92
N LEU A 89 -11.23 -5.57 3.61
CA LEU A 89 -10.05 -4.73 3.61
C LEU A 89 -9.31 -4.83 4.94
N ALA A 90 -7.98 -4.84 4.87
CA ALA A 90 -7.11 -4.73 6.02
C ALA A 90 -6.60 -3.28 6.15
N ARG A 91 -6.41 -2.83 7.38
CA ARG A 91 -5.74 -1.56 7.66
C ARG A 91 -4.24 -1.78 7.68
N ILE A 92 -3.52 -1.00 6.88
CA ILE A 92 -2.06 -1.05 6.82
C ILE A 92 -1.46 -0.36 8.07
N GLN A 93 -2.16 0.66 8.57
CA GLN A 93 -1.80 1.39 9.78
C GLN A 93 -2.98 1.41 10.77
N SER A 94 -2.70 1.16 12.05
CA SER A 94 -3.66 1.42 13.12
C SER A 94 -3.34 2.77 13.77
N PRO A 95 -4.32 3.69 13.91
CA PRO A 95 -4.10 4.89 14.71
C PRO A 95 -3.86 4.47 16.17
N SER A 96 -2.85 5.05 16.82
CA SER A 96 -2.42 4.61 18.15
C SER A 96 -3.49 4.72 19.24
N PHE A 97 -4.58 5.45 19.04
CA PHE A 97 -5.74 5.45 19.96
C PHE A 97 -7.06 5.80 19.21
N GLY A 98 -8.00 4.86 19.24
CA GLY A 98 -9.45 5.04 19.48
C GLY A 98 -10.38 5.71 18.46
N ILE A 99 -10.01 6.78 17.75
CA ILE A 99 -11.03 7.73 17.24
C ILE A 99 -10.88 8.06 15.73
N GLY A 100 -10.13 7.27 14.96
CA GLY A 100 -9.56 7.78 13.71
C GLY A 100 -10.40 7.71 12.43
N LEU A 101 -11.44 6.89 12.36
CA LEU A 101 -12.11 6.53 11.10
C LEU A 101 -13.61 6.25 11.25
N TYR A 102 -14.18 6.53 12.43
CA TYR A 102 -15.62 6.36 12.63
C TYR A 102 -16.33 7.47 11.87
N ARG A 103 -17.01 7.10 10.79
CA ARG A 103 -17.95 7.97 10.10
C ARG A 103 -19.27 7.91 10.88
N PRO A 104 -19.71 9.01 11.52
CA PRO A 104 -20.90 8.97 12.37
C PRO A 104 -22.18 8.57 11.61
N ASP A 105 -22.15 8.78 10.29
CA ASP A 105 -23.25 8.51 9.36
C ASP A 105 -23.27 7.06 8.83
N ASN A 106 -22.26 6.23 9.12
CA ASN A 106 -22.08 4.90 8.54
C ASN A 106 -22.11 4.88 6.99
N GLU A 107 -21.97 6.03 6.34
CA GLU A 107 -22.05 6.12 4.89
C GLU A 107 -20.72 5.69 4.23
N PRO A 108 -20.77 4.83 3.20
CA PRO A 108 -19.57 4.42 2.50
C PRO A 108 -18.91 5.62 1.80
N ILE A 109 -17.60 5.53 1.61
CA ILE A 109 -16.91 6.39 0.65
C ILE A 109 -17.34 5.92 -0.74
N LYS A 110 -18.09 6.77 -1.45
CA LYS A 110 -18.63 6.49 -2.78
C LYS A 110 -17.63 6.95 -3.83
N ILE A 111 -17.27 6.07 -4.75
CA ILE A 111 -16.27 6.35 -5.77
C ILE A 111 -16.81 5.84 -7.11
N SER A 112 -16.86 6.71 -8.11
CA SER A 112 -17.06 6.32 -9.50
C SER A 112 -15.74 6.35 -10.26
N THR A 113 -15.58 5.36 -11.13
CA THR A 113 -14.42 5.26 -12.00
C THR A 113 -14.77 4.50 -13.29
N GLN A 114 -13.81 4.35 -14.19
CA GLN A 114 -13.96 3.55 -15.39
C GLN A 114 -12.86 2.49 -15.48
N HIS A 115 -13.24 1.27 -15.87
CA HIS A 115 -12.30 0.19 -16.13
C HIS A 115 -12.72 -0.56 -17.40
N ARG A 116 -11.80 -0.64 -18.37
CA ARG A 116 -12.02 -1.29 -19.68
C ARG A 116 -13.31 -0.82 -20.38
N GLY A 117 -13.56 0.50 -20.37
CA GLY A 117 -14.72 1.12 -21.01
C GLY A 117 -16.06 0.91 -20.29
N LYS A 118 -16.07 0.30 -19.10
CA LYS A 118 -17.26 0.20 -18.25
C LYS A 118 -17.18 1.15 -17.07
N ALA A 119 -18.31 1.75 -16.73
CA ALA A 119 -18.47 2.49 -15.48
C ALA A 119 -18.44 1.52 -14.30
N ILE A 120 -17.59 1.81 -13.33
CA ILE A 120 -17.39 1.03 -12.10
C ILE A 120 -17.74 1.91 -10.92
N SER A 121 -18.45 1.34 -9.95
CA SER A 121 -18.71 1.97 -8.66
C SER A 121 -17.97 1.19 -7.57
N VAL A 122 -17.27 1.91 -6.70
CA VAL A 122 -16.57 1.36 -5.53
C VAL A 122 -17.14 2.03 -4.29
N HIS A 123 -17.61 1.21 -3.34
CA HIS A 123 -18.10 1.64 -2.04
C HIS A 123 -17.20 1.10 -0.94
N ILE A 124 -16.56 1.98 -0.18
CA ILE A 124 -15.69 1.59 0.94
C ILE A 124 -16.42 1.86 2.26
N TYR A 125 -16.74 0.81 2.99
CA TYR A 125 -17.38 0.85 4.30
C TYR A 125 -16.29 0.80 5.37
N ILE A 126 -16.35 1.72 6.35
CA ILE A 126 -15.39 1.79 7.45
C ILE A 126 -16.14 1.95 8.77
N GLY A 127 -16.17 0.89 9.58
CA GLY A 127 -16.64 0.95 10.97
C GLY A 127 -18.16 0.92 11.19
N GLY A 128 -18.97 0.70 10.14
CA GLY A 128 -20.43 0.57 10.25
C GLY A 128 -20.90 -0.90 10.26
N PRO A 129 -22.18 -1.17 10.60
CA PRO A 129 -22.78 -2.50 10.49
C PRO A 129 -22.76 -2.93 9.03
N ILE A 130 -21.97 -3.95 8.71
CA ILE A 130 -21.82 -4.42 7.35
C ILE A 130 -22.98 -5.38 7.04
N THR A 131 -23.89 -4.95 6.17
CA THR A 131 -25.05 -5.75 5.73
C THR A 131 -24.71 -6.73 4.62
N THR A 132 -23.50 -6.67 4.07
CA THR A 132 -23.11 -7.50 2.93
C THR A 132 -22.83 -8.96 3.33
N ASP A 133 -22.90 -9.86 2.36
CA ASP A 133 -22.73 -11.30 2.58
C ASP A 133 -21.30 -11.60 3.05
N MET A 134 -20.28 -11.01 2.42
CA MET A 134 -18.88 -11.18 2.84
C MET A 134 -18.57 -10.48 4.16
N GLY A 135 -19.22 -9.36 4.48
CA GLY A 135 -19.08 -8.71 5.79
C GLY A 135 -19.56 -9.62 6.92
N PHE A 136 -20.74 -10.24 6.73
CA PHE A 136 -21.26 -11.23 7.65
C PHE A 136 -20.31 -12.42 7.79
N LEU A 137 -19.86 -13.02 6.69
CA LEU A 137 -18.94 -14.16 6.72
C LEU A 137 -17.62 -13.80 7.45
N ALA A 138 -17.01 -12.68 7.10
CA ALA A 138 -15.76 -12.21 7.71
C ALA A 138 -15.91 -11.96 9.22
N SER A 139 -17.08 -11.50 9.67
CA SER A 139 -17.36 -11.26 11.09
C SER A 139 -17.40 -12.55 11.92
N ARG A 140 -17.73 -13.68 11.28
CA ARG A 140 -17.85 -15.02 11.87
C ARG A 140 -16.63 -15.90 11.62
N MET A 141 -15.67 -15.46 10.81
CA MET A 141 -14.45 -16.24 10.55
C MET A 141 -13.56 -16.35 11.79
N ILE A 142 -13.13 -17.58 12.08
CA ILE A 142 -12.18 -17.86 13.16
C ILE A 142 -10.79 -17.36 12.76
N GLY A 143 -10.10 -16.72 13.70
CA GLY A 143 -8.72 -16.22 13.50
C GLY A 143 -8.62 -14.82 12.89
N ILE A 144 -9.75 -14.13 12.63
CA ILE A 144 -9.77 -12.72 12.23
C ILE A 144 -9.98 -11.82 13.47
N PRO A 145 -9.10 -10.82 13.73
CA PRO A 145 -9.29 -9.88 14.83
C PRO A 145 -10.58 -9.04 14.68
N ASN A 146 -11.29 -8.78 15.79
CA ASN A 146 -12.56 -8.02 15.79
C ASN A 146 -12.48 -6.67 15.06
N ILE A 147 -11.36 -5.94 15.20
CA ILE A 147 -11.16 -4.61 14.60
C ILE A 147 -11.13 -4.66 13.06
N SER A 148 -10.72 -5.80 12.49
CA SER A 148 -10.63 -5.99 11.03
C SER A 148 -11.97 -6.44 10.42
N ARG A 149 -12.98 -6.73 11.24
CA ARG A 149 -14.30 -7.25 10.80
C ARG A 149 -15.21 -6.18 10.20
N HIS A 150 -14.78 -4.92 10.15
CA HIS A 150 -15.64 -3.77 9.82
C HIS A 150 -15.11 -2.88 8.70
N VAL A 151 -14.19 -3.38 7.85
CA VAL A 151 -13.77 -2.64 6.64
C VAL A 151 -13.96 -3.48 5.40
N LEU A 152 -14.79 -3.02 4.48
CA LEU A 152 -15.18 -3.74 3.28
C LEU A 152 -15.20 -2.80 2.07
N ALA A 153 -14.79 -3.30 0.92
CA ALA A 153 -15.09 -2.69 -0.36
C ALA A 153 -16.13 -3.51 -1.12
N MET A 154 -17.11 -2.83 -1.71
CA MET A 154 -18.00 -3.38 -2.72
C MET A 154 -17.67 -2.75 -4.07
N VAL A 155 -17.35 -3.58 -5.06
CA VAL A 155 -17.06 -3.15 -6.44
C VAL A 155 -18.16 -3.66 -7.36
N SER A 156 -18.82 -2.74 -8.05
CA SER A 156 -19.95 -3.01 -8.95
C SER A 156 -19.64 -2.56 -10.39
N GLY A 157 -20.21 -3.24 -11.38
CA GLY A 157 -20.05 -2.89 -12.80
C GLY A 157 -18.87 -3.56 -13.52
N LEU A 158 -18.18 -4.48 -12.85
CA LEU A 158 -17.03 -5.19 -13.41
C LEU A 158 -17.40 -6.03 -14.65
N PRO A 159 -16.48 -6.20 -15.62
CA PRO A 159 -16.69 -7.10 -16.74
C PRO A 159 -16.85 -8.56 -16.29
N GLU A 160 -17.86 -9.27 -16.82
CA GLU A 160 -18.17 -10.67 -16.44
C GLU A 160 -17.29 -11.72 -17.15
N HIS A 161 -16.12 -11.33 -17.65
CA HIS A 161 -15.19 -12.26 -18.28
C HIS A 161 -14.34 -12.97 -17.21
N GLY A 162 -13.71 -14.11 -17.54
CA GLY A 162 -13.00 -15.01 -16.60
C GLY A 162 -11.80 -14.44 -15.81
N LYS A 163 -11.70 -13.12 -15.65
CA LYS A 163 -10.72 -12.37 -14.87
C LYS A 163 -11.38 -11.49 -13.79
N PHE A 164 -12.59 -11.83 -13.33
CA PHE A 164 -13.38 -11.01 -12.40
C PHE A 164 -12.62 -10.61 -11.13
N GLU A 165 -12.02 -11.56 -10.41
CA GLU A 165 -11.19 -11.30 -9.21
C GLU A 165 -10.01 -10.39 -9.53
N SER A 166 -9.31 -10.64 -10.65
CA SER A 166 -8.17 -9.85 -11.06
C SER A 166 -8.54 -8.41 -11.40
N ASP A 167 -9.68 -8.20 -12.06
CA ASP A 167 -10.18 -6.88 -12.42
C ASP A 167 -10.63 -6.12 -11.16
N ALA A 168 -11.34 -6.79 -10.23
CA ALA A 168 -11.72 -6.22 -8.93
C ALA A 168 -10.49 -5.75 -8.13
N ARG A 169 -9.48 -6.62 -8.02
CA ARG A 169 -8.23 -6.34 -7.31
C ARG A 169 -7.44 -5.20 -7.95
N HIS A 170 -7.40 -5.14 -9.28
CA HIS A 170 -6.73 -4.05 -10.00
C HIS A 170 -7.41 -2.70 -9.76
N VAL A 171 -8.74 -2.63 -9.88
CA VAL A 171 -9.52 -1.42 -9.58
C VAL A 171 -9.30 -0.99 -8.13
N LEU A 172 -9.45 -1.91 -7.17
CA LEU A 172 -9.29 -1.59 -5.75
C LEU A 172 -7.88 -1.13 -5.43
N ARG A 173 -6.83 -1.80 -5.93
CA ARG A 173 -5.45 -1.38 -5.67
C ARG A 173 -5.22 0.07 -6.10
N SER A 174 -5.72 0.45 -7.27
CA SER A 174 -5.63 1.84 -7.74
C SER A 174 -6.37 2.81 -6.84
N VAL A 175 -7.64 2.50 -6.55
CA VAL A 175 -8.52 3.39 -5.78
C VAL A 175 -8.02 3.55 -4.35
N LEU A 176 -7.66 2.45 -3.68
CA LEU A 176 -7.20 2.48 -2.29
C LEU A 176 -5.87 3.21 -2.15
N PHE A 177 -4.96 3.08 -3.12
CA PHE A 177 -3.70 3.81 -3.09
C PHE A 177 -3.91 5.33 -3.28
N ASP A 178 -4.81 5.75 -4.18
CA ASP A 178 -5.18 7.16 -4.32
C ASP A 178 -5.80 7.73 -3.03
N ILE A 179 -6.67 6.94 -2.39
CA ILE A 179 -7.30 7.29 -1.11
C ILE A 179 -6.26 7.39 0.01
N GLU A 180 -5.28 6.49 0.06
CA GLU A 180 -4.18 6.53 1.01
C GLU A 180 -3.36 7.82 0.86
N LEU A 181 -2.94 8.13 -0.36
CA LEU A 181 -2.08 9.28 -0.63
C LEU A 181 -2.80 10.62 -0.40
N THR A 182 -4.10 10.69 -0.69
CA THR A 182 -4.88 11.92 -0.62
C THR A 182 -5.46 12.18 0.78
N TYR A 183 -5.98 11.14 1.43
CA TYR A 183 -6.74 11.26 2.68
C TYR A 183 -6.04 10.60 3.88
N GLY A 184 -4.91 9.92 3.67
CA GLY A 184 -4.16 9.24 4.72
C GLY A 184 -4.88 7.98 5.23
N ILE A 185 -5.70 7.34 4.40
CA ILE A 185 -6.45 6.12 4.73
C ILE A 185 -5.81 4.94 4.03
N ALA A 186 -4.84 4.33 4.71
CA ALA A 186 -4.07 3.22 4.19
C ALA A 186 -4.82 1.90 4.37
N LEU A 187 -5.42 1.41 3.28
CA LEU A 187 -6.18 0.17 3.21
C LEU A 187 -5.65 -0.72 2.10
N GLU A 188 -5.71 -2.02 2.29
CA GLU A 188 -5.37 -3.03 1.29
C GLU A 188 -6.43 -4.14 1.25
N SER A 189 -6.50 -4.87 0.14
CA SER A 189 -7.31 -6.09 0.08
C SER A 189 -6.76 -7.11 1.07
N ALA A 190 -7.59 -7.56 2.00
CA ALA A 190 -7.17 -8.48 3.05
C ALA A 190 -6.84 -9.86 2.48
N ASN A 191 -5.89 -10.52 3.11
CA ASN A 191 -5.68 -11.97 3.11
C ASN A 191 -5.50 -12.42 4.57
N ILE A 192 -5.48 -13.73 4.81
CA ILE A 192 -5.40 -14.26 6.18
C ILE A 192 -4.14 -13.76 6.93
N GLU A 193 -3.04 -13.52 6.22
CA GLU A 193 -1.78 -13.07 6.81
C GLU A 193 -1.77 -11.58 7.18
N THR A 194 -2.30 -10.72 6.30
CA THR A 194 -2.37 -9.25 6.48
C THR A 194 -3.30 -8.89 7.64
N LEU A 195 -4.36 -9.66 7.86
CA LEU A 195 -5.28 -9.46 9.00
C LEU A 195 -4.61 -9.63 10.37
N ARG A 196 -3.47 -10.33 10.45
CA ARG A 196 -2.77 -10.60 11.70
C ARG A 196 -1.79 -9.51 12.12
N ARG A 197 -1.40 -8.60 11.23
CA ARG A 197 -0.33 -7.62 11.49
C ARG A 197 -0.90 -6.26 11.91
N ARG A 198 -0.40 -5.71 13.02
CA ARG A 198 -0.66 -4.33 13.43
C ARG A 198 0.66 -3.57 13.43
N SER A 199 0.68 -2.38 12.83
CA SER A 199 1.73 -1.40 13.04
C SER A 199 1.09 -0.07 13.44
N THR A 200 1.75 0.64 14.35
CA THR A 200 1.37 1.98 14.79
C THR A 200 2.15 2.99 13.98
N ALA A 201 1.47 3.95 13.36
CA ALA A 201 2.10 5.02 12.62
C ALA A 201 1.69 6.40 13.20
N PRO A 202 2.60 7.40 13.15
CA PRO A 202 2.25 8.77 13.51
C PRO A 202 1.14 9.33 12.61
N ARG A 203 0.28 10.17 13.18
CA ARG A 203 -0.83 10.82 12.46
C ARG A 203 -0.27 11.84 11.46
N ARG A 204 -0.64 11.71 10.18
CA ARG A 204 -0.52 12.81 9.21
C ARG A 204 -1.71 13.77 9.33
N PRO A 205 -1.54 15.05 8.98
CA PRO A 205 -2.66 15.96 8.76
C PRO A 205 -3.57 15.36 7.69
N ARG A 206 -4.84 15.10 8.03
CA ARG A 206 -5.79 14.46 7.11
C ARG A 206 -6.58 15.53 6.38
N ARG A 207 -6.65 15.42 5.06
CA ARG A 207 -7.77 16.02 4.34
C ARG A 207 -9.05 15.31 4.81
N PRO A 208 -10.14 16.04 5.08
CA PRO A 208 -11.40 15.41 5.43
C PRO A 208 -11.86 14.52 4.28
N ILE A 209 -12.43 13.36 4.61
CA ILE A 209 -13.01 12.46 3.62
C ILE A 209 -14.25 13.14 3.02
N PRO A 210 -14.30 13.33 1.69
CA PRO A 210 -15.44 13.98 1.05
C PRO A 210 -16.73 13.19 1.28
N LYS A 211 -17.82 13.89 1.60
CA LYS A 211 -19.15 13.29 1.72
C LYS A 211 -19.74 12.94 0.36
N ASP A 212 -19.43 13.77 -0.63
CA ASP A 212 -19.86 13.58 -2.00
C ASP A 212 -19.09 12.45 -2.69
N GLU A 213 -19.65 11.97 -3.80
CA GLU A 213 -19.05 10.93 -4.62
C GLU A 213 -17.74 11.40 -5.26
N LEU A 214 -16.69 10.59 -5.14
CA LEU A 214 -15.39 10.83 -5.74
C LEU A 214 -15.31 10.26 -7.14
N GLN A 215 -14.90 11.07 -8.10
CA GLN A 215 -14.57 10.61 -9.45
C GLN A 215 -13.07 10.37 -9.54
N LEU A 216 -12.67 9.09 -9.59
CA LEU A 216 -11.27 8.68 -9.71
C LEU A 216 -11.01 7.97 -11.04
N ILE A 217 -9.74 7.90 -11.44
CA ILE A 217 -9.29 7.17 -12.63
C ILE A 217 -8.53 5.94 -12.16
N VAL A 218 -8.86 4.76 -12.72
CA VAL A 218 -8.09 3.54 -12.47
C VAL A 218 -6.73 3.67 -13.15
N LYS A 219 -5.67 3.79 -12.35
CA LYS A 219 -4.29 3.90 -12.78
C LYS A 219 -3.61 2.53 -12.73
N PRO A 220 -2.82 2.17 -13.74
CA PRO A 220 -2.08 0.91 -13.76
C PRO A 220 -0.82 0.97 -12.89
N TYR A 221 -0.98 1.15 -11.58
CA TYR A 221 0.14 1.09 -10.65
C TYR A 221 0.81 -0.28 -10.65
N ILE A 222 2.15 -0.28 -10.52
CA ILE A 222 2.97 -1.48 -10.42
C ILE A 222 2.75 -2.09 -9.02
N PRO A 223 2.14 -3.28 -8.90
CA PRO A 223 1.74 -3.86 -7.62
C PRO A 223 2.91 -4.04 -6.63
N GLU A 224 4.08 -4.42 -7.14
CA GLU A 224 5.27 -4.69 -6.34
C GLU A 224 5.78 -3.42 -5.65
N LEU A 225 5.64 -2.25 -6.28
CA LEU A 225 6.07 -0.98 -5.69
C LEU A 225 5.13 -0.54 -4.56
N ILE A 226 3.82 -0.75 -4.73
CA ILE A 226 2.85 -0.53 -3.67
C ILE A 226 3.14 -1.46 -2.49
N GLU A 227 3.47 -2.72 -2.74
CA GLU A 227 3.82 -3.68 -1.67
C GLU A 227 5.08 -3.24 -0.90
N TYR A 228 6.13 -2.75 -1.57
CA TYR A 228 7.28 -2.17 -0.88
C TYR A 228 6.90 -0.95 -0.03
N TYR A 229 6.02 -0.10 -0.55
CA TYR A 229 5.53 1.09 0.16
C TYR A 229 4.73 0.72 1.42
N HIS A 230 3.85 -0.26 1.31
CA HIS A 230 3.04 -0.80 2.41
C HIS A 230 3.88 -1.59 3.41
N THR A 231 4.88 -2.34 2.95
CA THR A 231 5.84 -3.05 3.81
C THR A 231 6.64 -2.05 4.64
N ALA A 232 7.19 -1.01 4.03
CA ALA A 232 7.89 0.07 4.73
C ALA A 232 7.00 0.67 5.83
N THR A 233 5.71 0.83 5.52
CA THR A 233 4.72 1.37 6.44
C THR A 233 4.46 0.45 7.64
N ARG A 234 4.46 -0.87 7.44
CA ARG A 234 4.22 -1.89 8.47
C ARG A 234 5.42 -2.17 9.37
N VAL A 235 6.63 -1.87 8.93
CA VAL A 235 7.85 -2.20 9.69
C VAL A 235 8.19 -1.10 10.69
N ASP A 236 8.57 -1.47 11.91
CA ASP A 236 8.95 -0.49 12.94
C ASP A 236 10.45 -0.15 12.92
N TYR A 237 11.31 -1.06 12.45
CA TYR A 237 12.75 -0.85 12.39
C TYR A 237 13.14 0.14 11.27
N ALA A 238 13.62 1.32 11.67
CA ALA A 238 13.85 2.45 10.77
C ALA A 238 14.82 2.15 9.61
N PRO A 239 15.99 1.50 9.82
CA PRO A 239 16.88 1.16 8.70
C PRO A 239 16.21 0.31 7.62
N PHE A 240 15.43 -0.70 8.01
CA PHE A 240 14.70 -1.52 7.04
C PHE A 240 13.59 -0.73 6.34
N LYS A 241 12.86 0.12 7.07
CA LYS A 241 11.84 1.03 6.50
C LYS A 241 12.43 1.96 5.43
N PHE A 242 13.61 2.55 5.69
CA PHE A 242 14.33 3.36 4.71
C PHE A 242 14.64 2.55 3.45
N ILE A 243 15.16 1.33 3.60
CA ILE A 243 15.51 0.45 2.48
C ILE A 243 14.27 0.04 1.66
N CYS A 244 13.14 -0.25 2.29
CA CYS A 244 11.90 -0.55 1.56
C CYS A 244 11.46 0.62 0.67
N TYR A 245 11.52 1.87 1.16
CA TYR A 245 11.24 3.03 0.31
C TYR A 245 12.32 3.26 -0.76
N PHE A 246 13.59 3.00 -0.44
CA PHE A 246 14.69 3.10 -1.42
C PHE A 246 14.55 2.08 -2.55
N HIS A 247 14.09 0.86 -2.29
CA HIS A 247 13.88 -0.16 -3.33
C HIS A 247 12.91 0.29 -4.43
N ILE A 248 11.97 1.19 -4.11
CA ILE A 248 11.07 1.79 -5.11
C ILE A 248 11.85 2.66 -6.10
N LEU A 249 12.85 3.42 -5.64
CA LEU A 249 13.74 4.18 -6.53
C LEU A 249 14.66 3.23 -7.31
N GLU A 250 15.20 2.21 -6.63
CA GLU A 250 16.11 1.22 -7.22
C GLU A 250 15.48 0.50 -8.41
N TYR A 251 14.18 0.18 -8.35
CA TYR A 251 13.43 -0.40 -9.45
C TYR A 251 13.55 0.38 -10.78
N PHE A 252 13.75 1.70 -10.71
CA PHE A 252 13.88 2.58 -11.87
C PHE A 252 15.33 3.00 -12.18
N MET A 253 16.30 2.65 -11.34
CA MET A 253 17.70 3.07 -11.51
C MET A 253 18.28 2.61 -12.86
N ASP A 254 17.96 1.40 -13.30
CA ASP A 254 18.39 0.90 -14.62
C ASP A 254 17.40 1.27 -15.75
N LYS A 255 16.09 1.30 -15.46
CA LYS A 255 15.06 1.61 -16.47
C LYS A 255 15.12 3.06 -16.97
N SER A 256 15.43 4.00 -16.09
CA SER A 256 15.58 5.42 -16.44
C SER A 256 16.71 5.65 -17.45
N ALA A 257 17.79 4.87 -17.37
CA ALA A 257 18.87 4.91 -18.36
C ALA A 257 18.38 4.53 -19.75
N HIS A 258 17.66 3.40 -19.85
CA HIS A 258 17.11 2.94 -21.12
C HIS A 258 16.09 3.92 -21.70
N ARG A 259 15.20 4.47 -20.87
CA ARG A 259 14.21 5.48 -21.31
C ARG A 259 14.88 6.73 -21.87
N LEU A 260 15.91 7.26 -21.20
CA LEU A 260 16.66 8.41 -21.68
C LEU A 260 17.33 8.14 -23.03
N ILE A 261 17.98 6.98 -23.17
CA ILE A 261 18.60 6.55 -24.43
C ILE A 261 17.53 6.44 -25.53
N SER A 262 16.43 5.73 -25.27
CA SER A 262 15.34 5.56 -26.24
C SER A 262 14.73 6.89 -26.65
N LYS A 263 14.52 7.84 -25.72
CA LYS A 263 13.99 9.17 -26.01
C LYS A 263 14.94 9.94 -26.93
N ARG A 264 16.24 9.94 -26.65
CA ARG A 264 17.25 10.63 -27.46
C ARG A 264 17.41 10.00 -28.85
N ILE A 265 17.40 8.67 -28.93
CA ILE A 265 17.42 7.96 -30.22
C ILE A 265 16.17 8.30 -31.04
N LYS A 266 14.97 8.27 -30.43
CA LYS A 266 13.73 8.69 -31.09
C LYS A 266 13.85 10.13 -31.61
N GLN A 267 14.41 11.05 -30.84
CA GLN A 267 14.61 12.44 -31.28
C GLN A 267 15.53 12.54 -32.51
N ILE A 268 16.60 11.73 -32.58
CA ILE A 268 17.47 11.66 -33.78
C ILE A 268 16.70 11.10 -34.97
N MET A 269 15.97 10.00 -34.78
CA MET A 269 15.19 9.36 -35.84
C MET A 269 14.07 10.25 -36.40
N MET A 270 13.56 11.18 -35.60
CA MET A 270 12.50 12.12 -35.99
C MET A 270 13.04 13.39 -36.67
N ARG A 271 14.35 13.55 -36.86
CA ARG A 271 14.90 14.71 -37.57
C ARG A 271 14.56 14.62 -39.08
N PRO A 272 14.17 15.72 -39.74
CA PRO A 272 13.77 15.70 -41.15
C PRO A 272 14.84 15.21 -42.13
N ASP A 273 16.11 15.32 -41.75
CA ASP A 273 17.29 14.92 -42.52
C ASP A 273 17.79 13.50 -42.17
N PHE A 274 17.09 12.79 -41.28
CA PHE A 274 17.44 11.41 -40.93
C PHE A 274 17.13 10.46 -42.08
N HIS A 275 18.16 9.78 -42.59
CA HIS A 275 18.03 8.68 -43.55
C HIS A 275 19.12 7.62 -43.35
N VAL A 276 18.89 6.39 -43.81
CA VAL A 276 19.79 5.23 -43.61
C VAL A 276 21.23 5.44 -44.06
N ASN A 277 21.47 6.31 -45.03
CA ASN A 277 22.81 6.62 -45.54
C ASN A 277 23.52 7.75 -44.79
N HIS A 278 22.94 8.30 -43.71
CA HIS A 278 23.48 9.43 -42.97
C HIS A 278 24.32 8.91 -41.80
N SER A 279 25.61 8.68 -42.04
CA SER A 279 26.54 8.11 -41.06
C SER A 279 26.70 8.96 -39.80
N GLU A 280 26.49 10.28 -39.89
CA GLU A 280 26.63 11.20 -38.74
C GLU A 280 25.55 10.98 -37.68
N HIS A 281 24.27 10.81 -38.07
CA HIS A 281 23.17 10.53 -37.15
C HIS A 281 23.33 9.15 -36.48
N MET A 282 23.86 8.17 -37.22
CA MET A 282 24.20 6.85 -36.68
C MET A 282 25.35 6.92 -35.68
N ALA A 283 26.38 7.72 -35.97
CA ALA A 283 27.50 7.95 -35.06
C ALA A 283 27.05 8.70 -33.79
N GLU A 284 26.13 9.66 -33.91
CA GLU A 284 25.52 10.38 -32.77
C GLU A 284 24.73 9.41 -31.88
N ALA A 285 23.91 8.52 -32.47
CA ALA A 285 23.16 7.51 -31.73
C ALA A 285 24.10 6.54 -30.99
N ILE A 286 25.17 6.06 -31.63
CA ILE A 286 26.19 5.20 -30.99
C ILE A 286 26.91 5.95 -29.86
N LYS A 287 27.22 7.24 -30.05
CA LYS A 287 27.86 8.07 -29.04
C LYS A 287 26.97 8.27 -27.81
N ILE A 288 25.67 8.49 -28.01
CA ILE A 288 24.68 8.57 -26.91
C ILE A 288 24.62 7.25 -26.16
N PHE A 289 24.59 6.12 -26.88
CA PHE A 289 24.60 4.81 -26.25
C PHE A 289 25.85 4.63 -25.38
N ARG A 290 27.06 4.81 -25.94
CA ARG A 290 28.34 4.66 -25.22
C ARG A 290 28.48 5.60 -24.02
N ALA A 291 28.06 6.86 -24.16
CA ALA A 291 28.13 7.84 -23.08
C ALA A 291 27.29 7.42 -21.86
N GLU A 292 26.16 6.75 -22.11
CA GLU A 292 25.30 6.24 -21.05
C GLU A 292 25.78 4.90 -20.46
N THR A 293 26.57 4.09 -21.20
CA THR A 293 27.11 2.81 -20.72
C THR A 293 28.44 2.93 -19.96
N GLU A 294 29.35 3.84 -20.33
CA GLU A 294 30.73 3.86 -19.80
C GLU A 294 30.96 4.83 -18.62
N LYS A 295 30.25 5.98 -18.55
CA LYS A 295 30.49 7.03 -17.53
C LYS A 295 29.36 7.22 -16.52
N ASN A 296 28.15 6.76 -16.81
CA ASN A 296 26.95 7.03 -16.01
C ASN A 296 26.49 5.88 -15.10
N MET A 297 27.37 4.91 -14.82
CA MET A 297 27.00 3.69 -14.10
C MET A 297 27.04 3.78 -12.57
N THR A 298 27.56 4.87 -11.99
CA THR A 298 27.59 4.97 -10.52
C THR A 298 26.18 5.06 -9.94
N ASP A 299 25.95 4.38 -8.81
CA ASP A 299 24.69 4.43 -8.07
C ASP A 299 24.20 5.86 -7.82
N ARG A 300 25.13 6.81 -7.55
CA ARG A 300 24.81 8.23 -7.38
C ARG A 300 24.14 8.83 -8.61
N ILE A 301 24.69 8.59 -9.81
CA ILE A 301 24.13 9.12 -11.06
C ILE A 301 22.75 8.51 -11.32
N LYS A 302 22.59 7.21 -11.09
CA LYS A 302 21.31 6.51 -11.26
C LYS A 302 20.24 7.04 -10.30
N ILE A 303 20.57 7.25 -9.02
CA ILE A 303 19.66 7.85 -8.02
C ILE A 303 19.24 9.26 -8.48
N ASN A 304 20.21 10.10 -8.86
CA ASN A 304 19.91 11.46 -9.31
C ASN A 304 18.95 11.48 -10.49
N ARG A 305 19.17 10.59 -11.47
CA ARG A 305 18.30 10.46 -12.63
C ARG A 305 16.87 10.08 -12.26
N VAL A 306 16.68 9.07 -11.41
CA VAL A 306 15.35 8.65 -10.97
C VAL A 306 14.63 9.79 -10.25
N ILE A 307 15.30 10.45 -9.30
CA ILE A 307 14.68 11.54 -8.55
C ILE A 307 14.32 12.71 -9.48
N SER A 308 15.21 13.08 -10.39
CA SER A 308 14.97 14.19 -11.34
C SER A 308 13.91 13.85 -12.40
N GLU A 309 13.72 12.57 -12.73
CA GLU A 309 12.70 12.12 -13.70
C GLU A 309 11.30 12.12 -13.09
N TYR A 310 11.16 11.71 -11.82
CA TYR A 310 9.85 11.47 -11.22
C TYR A 310 9.46 12.44 -10.11
N ALA A 311 10.33 13.34 -9.66
CA ALA A 311 10.00 14.32 -8.63
C ALA A 311 10.27 15.75 -9.13
N HIS A 312 9.49 16.70 -8.62
CA HIS A 312 9.64 18.12 -8.89
C HIS A 312 10.11 18.85 -7.63
N ARG A 313 11.15 19.71 -7.76
CA ARG A 313 11.73 20.45 -6.63
C ARG A 313 10.66 21.19 -5.82
N GLU A 314 9.76 21.91 -6.49
CA GLU A 314 8.76 22.72 -5.80
C GLU A 314 7.76 21.88 -4.99
N GLU A 315 7.41 20.69 -5.48
CA GLU A 315 6.53 19.78 -4.74
C GLU A 315 7.21 19.21 -3.50
N ILE A 316 8.48 18.83 -3.62
CA ILE A 316 9.27 18.36 -2.48
C ILE A 316 9.48 19.48 -1.48
N LYS A 317 9.77 20.70 -1.93
CA LYS A 317 9.91 21.87 -1.06
C LYS A 317 8.60 22.16 -0.31
N ALA A 318 7.46 22.17 -1.02
CA ALA A 318 6.15 22.36 -0.40
C ALA A 318 5.81 21.25 0.60
N PHE A 319 6.23 20.00 0.34
CA PHE A 319 6.14 18.91 1.31
C PHE A 319 6.97 19.19 2.56
N LEU A 320 8.25 19.57 2.40
CA LEU A 320 9.13 19.87 3.53
C LEU A 320 8.62 21.06 4.37
N GLU A 321 8.02 22.06 3.73
CA GLU A 321 7.34 23.18 4.41
C GLU A 321 6.15 22.70 5.22
N ARG A 322 5.24 21.94 4.60
CA ARG A 322 4.01 21.44 5.24
C ARG A 322 4.28 20.55 6.44
N GLU A 323 5.28 19.68 6.35
CA GLU A 323 5.65 18.76 7.43
C GLU A 323 6.64 19.38 8.44
N ASN A 324 6.98 20.68 8.30
CA ASN A 324 7.93 21.40 9.16
C ASN A 324 9.33 20.76 9.21
N LEU A 325 9.81 20.31 8.05
CA LEU A 325 11.08 19.61 7.86
C LEU A 325 12.17 20.49 7.20
N LEU A 326 11.85 21.71 6.75
CA LEU A 326 12.80 22.58 6.05
C LEU A 326 14.11 22.81 6.82
N ASP A 327 14.02 23.08 8.13
CA ASP A 327 15.21 23.36 8.95
C ASP A 327 16.17 22.15 8.99
N HIS A 328 15.62 20.95 9.08
CA HIS A 328 16.38 19.70 9.11
C HIS A 328 17.15 19.47 7.80
N PHE A 329 16.50 19.65 6.66
CA PHE A 329 17.09 19.35 5.34
C PHE A 329 17.94 20.49 4.78
N SER A 330 17.74 21.73 5.22
CA SER A 330 18.58 22.87 4.82
C SER A 330 19.94 22.92 5.55
N LYS A 331 20.18 22.03 6.52
CA LYS A 331 21.41 21.94 7.31
C LYS A 331 22.15 20.63 7.09
N GLU A 332 23.46 20.67 7.31
CA GLU A 332 24.26 19.45 7.45
C GLU A 332 23.80 18.72 8.72
N GLN A 333 23.56 17.41 8.59
CA GLN A 333 23.23 16.54 9.71
C GLN A 333 24.36 15.54 9.93
N THR A 334 24.61 15.13 11.17
CA THR A 334 25.70 14.19 11.48
C THR A 334 25.16 12.98 12.22
N LEU A 335 25.41 11.79 11.67
CA LEU A 335 25.16 10.53 12.35
C LEU A 335 26.40 10.15 13.17
N SER A 336 26.20 9.92 14.47
CA SER A 336 27.27 9.59 15.41
C SER A 336 27.68 8.12 15.27
N GLY A 337 28.96 7.81 15.40
CA GLY A 337 29.46 6.44 15.34
C GLY A 337 30.98 6.41 15.50
N PRO A 338 31.62 5.24 15.31
CA PRO A 338 33.09 5.12 15.32
C PRO A 338 33.78 6.06 14.32
N LYS A 339 33.10 6.35 13.21
CA LYS A 339 33.41 7.41 12.25
C LYS A 339 32.13 8.22 12.07
N GLU A 340 32.22 9.54 12.07
CA GLU A 340 31.06 10.39 11.83
C GLU A 340 30.64 10.35 10.36
N LEU A 341 29.34 10.23 10.11
CA LEU A 341 28.78 10.39 8.76
C LEU A 341 28.08 11.73 8.64
N LYS A 342 28.62 12.59 7.78
CA LYS A 342 28.03 13.89 7.45
C LYS A 342 27.07 13.77 6.28
N LEU A 343 25.85 14.21 6.50
CA LEU A 343 24.78 14.28 5.51
C LEU A 343 24.67 15.71 5.00
N GLN A 344 24.97 15.91 3.72
CA GLN A 344 24.98 17.23 3.10
C GLN A 344 23.61 17.92 3.22
N ALA A 345 23.63 19.24 3.46
CA ALA A 345 22.45 20.10 3.32
C ALA A 345 21.88 20.04 1.90
N VAL A 346 20.56 20.03 1.78
CA VAL A 346 19.85 20.09 0.51
C VAL A 346 19.76 21.54 0.05
N ASN A 347 20.24 21.84 -1.15
CA ASN A 347 20.11 23.16 -1.75
C ASN A 347 18.67 23.36 -2.24
N LEU A 348 17.93 24.29 -1.65
CA LEU A 348 16.51 24.50 -1.98
C LEU A 348 16.28 25.60 -3.04
N ASP A 349 17.33 26.27 -3.50
CA ASP A 349 17.22 27.50 -4.29
C ASP A 349 17.19 27.24 -5.80
N SER A 350 17.86 26.19 -6.25
CA SER A 350 18.05 25.90 -7.68
C SER A 350 17.90 24.42 -7.99
N GLU A 351 17.38 24.10 -9.18
CA GLU A 351 16.96 22.75 -9.54
C GLU A 351 18.12 21.74 -9.60
N THR A 352 19.18 22.03 -10.36
CA THR A 352 20.32 21.11 -10.48
C THR A 352 21.03 20.88 -9.14
N PRO A 353 21.43 21.93 -8.38
CA PRO A 353 22.03 21.75 -7.05
C PRO A 353 21.11 21.06 -6.04
N PHE A 354 19.79 21.24 -6.15
CA PHE A 354 18.81 20.53 -5.33
C PHE A 354 18.92 19.02 -5.52
N PHE A 355 18.82 18.53 -6.76
CA PHE A 355 18.88 17.10 -7.02
C PHE A 355 20.26 16.52 -6.72
N GLU A 356 21.35 17.24 -6.98
CA GLU A 356 22.71 16.80 -6.65
C GLU A 356 22.93 16.62 -5.14
N SER A 357 22.55 17.62 -4.34
CA SER A 357 22.69 17.58 -2.88
C SER A 357 21.80 16.51 -2.24
N LEU A 358 20.54 16.42 -2.69
CA LEU A 358 19.60 15.39 -2.26
C LEU A 358 20.11 13.97 -2.56
N THR A 359 20.65 13.76 -3.77
CA THR A 359 21.24 12.48 -4.18
C THR A 359 22.40 12.08 -3.29
N LYS A 360 23.34 13.01 -3.02
CA LYS A 360 24.51 12.74 -2.17
C LYS A 360 24.07 12.31 -0.77
N ARG A 361 23.06 12.98 -0.22
CA ARG A 361 22.47 12.66 1.09
C ARG A 361 21.84 11.26 1.13
N ILE A 362 20.97 10.93 0.17
CA ILE A 362 20.31 9.62 0.09
C ILE A 362 21.33 8.50 -0.12
N TYR A 363 22.29 8.71 -1.02
CA TYR A 363 23.34 7.73 -1.28
C TYR A 363 24.18 7.44 -0.03
N ALA A 364 24.58 8.48 0.70
CA ALA A 364 25.34 8.33 1.95
C ALA A 364 24.57 7.51 2.99
N LEU A 365 23.29 7.80 3.20
CA LEU A 365 22.42 7.05 4.11
C LEU A 365 22.26 5.59 3.68
N ARG A 366 21.96 5.33 2.40
CA ARG A 366 21.83 3.96 1.87
C ARG A 366 23.12 3.17 2.09
N CYS A 367 24.27 3.74 1.74
CA CYS A 367 25.55 3.08 1.94
C CYS A 367 25.82 2.77 3.41
N SER A 368 25.51 3.70 4.32
CA SER A 368 25.67 3.51 5.76
C SER A 368 24.80 2.37 6.30
N ILE A 369 23.56 2.26 5.83
CA ILE A 369 22.60 1.25 6.28
C ILE A 369 22.94 -0.15 5.74
N VAL A 370 23.36 -0.26 4.48
CA VAL A 370 23.55 -1.55 3.81
C VAL A 370 24.94 -2.13 4.03
N HIS A 371 25.99 -1.30 4.09
CA HIS A 371 27.36 -1.77 4.18
C HIS A 371 27.83 -1.83 5.63
N SER A 372 28.08 -3.05 6.11
CA SER A 372 28.57 -3.29 7.47
C SER A 372 30.09 -3.29 7.59
N ASN A 373 30.81 -3.30 6.47
CA ASN A 373 32.27 -3.32 6.46
C ASN A 373 32.84 -1.89 6.48
N PRO A 374 33.51 -1.46 7.56
CA PRO A 374 34.13 -0.14 7.65
C PRO A 374 35.31 0.04 6.68
N ASP A 375 35.88 -1.05 6.17
CA ASP A 375 37.00 -1.05 5.21
C ASP A 375 36.54 -1.04 3.75
N PHE A 376 35.22 -0.99 3.50
CA PHE A 376 34.66 -0.89 2.16
C PHE A 376 34.82 0.54 1.62
N ASP A 377 35.87 0.77 0.81
CA ASP A 377 36.22 2.06 0.20
C ASP A 377 36.24 3.18 1.26
N GLU A 378 37.42 3.55 1.78
CA GLU A 378 37.60 4.49 2.91
C GLU A 378 36.81 5.82 2.77
N SER A 379 36.35 6.16 1.57
CA SER A 379 35.51 7.30 1.23
C SER A 379 33.98 7.09 1.31
N LYS A 380 33.46 5.85 1.52
CA LYS A 380 32.05 5.51 1.23
C LYS A 380 31.27 4.62 2.22
N ALA A 381 31.86 3.98 3.23
CA ALA A 381 31.07 3.20 4.19
C ALA A 381 31.38 3.57 5.64
N VAL A 382 30.55 4.45 6.21
CA VAL A 382 30.41 4.57 7.67
C VAL A 382 29.23 3.67 8.06
N PRO A 383 29.45 2.49 8.67
CA PRO A 383 28.35 1.62 9.03
C PRO A 383 27.35 2.32 9.97
N PHE A 384 26.07 2.11 9.73
CA PHE A 384 25.02 2.73 10.52
C PHE A 384 25.07 2.24 11.97
N HIS A 385 25.26 3.17 12.91
CA HIS A 385 25.23 2.89 14.33
C HIS A 385 23.83 3.18 14.90
N PRO A 386 23.09 2.19 15.44
CA PRO A 386 21.70 2.37 15.87
C PRO A 386 21.57 2.99 17.28
N SER A 387 22.16 4.17 17.50
CA SER A 387 21.89 4.97 18.70
C SER A 387 20.49 5.60 18.65
N ALA A 388 19.92 5.98 19.80
CA ALA A 388 18.62 6.64 19.85
C ALA A 388 18.56 7.90 18.98
N ALA A 389 19.58 8.76 19.08
CA ALA A 389 19.70 9.98 18.27
C ALA A 389 19.77 9.68 16.76
N ASN A 390 20.55 8.68 16.35
CA ASN A 390 20.65 8.28 14.95
C ASN A 390 19.33 7.69 14.42
N MET A 391 18.61 6.95 15.25
CA MET A 391 17.29 6.41 14.90
C MET A 391 16.26 7.51 14.73
N ASP A 392 16.28 8.56 15.55
CA ASP A 392 15.38 9.72 15.42
C ASP A 392 15.72 10.58 14.19
N LEU A 393 17.01 10.79 13.93
CA LEU A 393 17.47 11.43 12.70
C LEU A 393 16.99 10.64 11.49
N LEU A 394 17.19 9.32 11.48
CA LEU A 394 16.78 8.45 10.37
C LEU A 394 15.25 8.43 10.19
N ARG A 395 14.46 8.47 11.26
CA ARG A 395 12.99 8.62 11.17
C ARG A 395 12.61 9.90 10.42
N THR A 396 13.34 10.99 10.64
CA THR A 396 13.15 12.25 9.93
C THR A 396 13.54 12.13 8.44
N GLU A 397 14.65 11.46 8.12
CA GLU A 397 15.06 11.18 6.73
C GLU A 397 14.03 10.31 5.98
N ILE A 398 13.42 9.36 6.69
CA ILE A 398 12.44 8.44 6.11
C ILE A 398 11.20 9.18 5.60
N GLU A 399 10.79 10.31 6.20
CA GLU A 399 9.64 11.07 5.70
C GLU A 399 9.90 11.62 4.29
N LEU A 400 11.12 12.10 4.01
CA LEU A 400 11.51 12.51 2.65
C LEU A 400 11.61 11.31 1.70
N MET A 401 12.23 10.22 2.14
CA MET A 401 12.36 9.00 1.34
C MET A 401 10.98 8.42 0.95
N LYS A 402 10.02 8.47 1.88
CA LYS A 402 8.63 8.09 1.68
C LYS A 402 7.93 9.00 0.66
N GLU A 403 8.13 10.31 0.73
CA GLU A 403 7.54 11.24 -0.25
C GLU A 403 8.15 11.02 -1.65
N LEU A 404 9.46 10.81 -1.75
CA LEU A 404 10.11 10.47 -3.02
C LEU A 404 9.57 9.16 -3.60
N ALA A 405 9.42 8.12 -2.79
CA ALA A 405 8.83 6.85 -3.21
C ALA A 405 7.38 7.04 -3.71
N HIS A 406 6.59 7.87 -3.03
CA HIS A 406 5.24 8.25 -3.49
C HIS A 406 5.28 8.92 -4.86
N LYS A 407 6.13 9.93 -5.07
CA LYS A 407 6.27 10.62 -6.36
C LYS A 407 6.70 9.67 -7.48
N VAL A 408 7.65 8.78 -7.21
CA VAL A 408 8.10 7.75 -8.14
C VAL A 408 6.95 6.83 -8.54
N ILE A 409 6.18 6.28 -7.60
CA ILE A 409 5.05 5.40 -7.94
C ILE A 409 4.02 6.15 -8.79
N VAL A 410 3.62 7.34 -8.36
CA VAL A 410 2.55 8.11 -9.04
C VAL A 410 2.97 8.54 -10.45
N ASN A 411 4.19 9.05 -10.61
CA ASN A 411 4.68 9.58 -11.88
C ASN A 411 5.28 8.50 -12.79
N SER A 412 5.34 7.24 -12.33
CA SER A 412 5.76 6.11 -13.16
C SER A 412 4.63 5.47 -13.98
N VAL A 413 3.38 5.86 -13.72
CA VAL A 413 2.21 5.42 -14.48
C VAL A 413 2.31 5.96 -15.91
N GLU A 414 2.34 5.06 -16.90
CA GLU A 414 2.39 5.38 -18.33
C GLU A 414 1.00 5.51 -18.96
#